data_AF-A0A2D8MPG4-F1
#
_entry.id   AF-A0A2D8MPG4-F1
#
_cell.length_a   1.000
_cell.length_b   1.000
_cell.length_c   1.000
_cell.angle_alpha   90.00
_cell.angle_beta   90.00
_cell.angle_gamma   90.00
#
_symmetry.space_group_name_H-M   'P 1'
#
loop_
_entity.id
_entity.type
_entity.pdbx_description
1 polymer ?
#
loop_
_entity_poly.entity_id
_entity_poly.type
_entity_poly.pdbx_seq_one_letter_code
_entity_poly.pdbx_strand_id
1 'polypeptide(L)'
;MSKLFHNKDSESTTALFESWSFSTVNYYLFGIGLALIILGYIVMASGEVNSFQSLTVAPIILFVGYIIFIPAALIYRDKKPGK
;
A
#
# COMPACT_ATOMS: atom_id res chain seq x y z
N MET A 1 21.52 33.19 -24.35
CA MET A 1 20.22 32.50 -24.18
C MET A 1 20.43 31.07 -23.65
N SER A 2 20.89 30.90 -22.41
CA SER A 2 21.12 29.58 -21.80
C SER A 2 20.28 29.33 -20.54
N LYS A 3 19.50 30.32 -20.08
CA LYS A 3 18.65 30.23 -18.88
C LYS A 3 17.23 29.69 -19.14
N LEU A 4 16.97 29.17 -20.35
CA LEU A 4 15.65 28.67 -20.76
C LEU A 4 15.45 27.16 -20.53
N PHE A 5 16.49 26.44 -20.12
CA PHE A 5 16.40 25.02 -19.77
C PHE A 5 16.53 24.84 -18.26
N HIS A 6 15.58 25.40 -17.50
CA HIS A 6 15.31 24.90 -16.16
C HIS A 6 14.56 23.58 -16.33
N ASN A 7 15.26 22.49 -16.06
CA ASN A 7 14.71 21.15 -15.95
C ASN A 7 13.64 21.17 -14.83
N LYS A 8 12.38 21.27 -15.24
CA LYS A 8 11.17 21.33 -14.40
C LYS A 8 10.59 19.92 -14.18
N ASP A 9 11.41 18.90 -14.38
CA ASP A 9 10.91 17.52 -14.35
C ASP A 9 10.96 16.96 -12.91
N SER A 10 11.87 17.45 -12.06
CA SER A 10 12.05 16.95 -10.68
C SER A 10 11.14 17.58 -9.61
N GLU A 11 10.60 18.79 -9.83
CA GLU A 11 9.71 19.43 -8.85
C GLU A 11 8.31 18.81 -8.83
N SER A 12 7.83 18.34 -9.99
CA SER A 12 6.48 17.77 -10.11
C SER A 12 6.36 16.41 -9.42
N THR A 13 7.38 15.56 -9.53
CA THR A 13 7.38 14.23 -8.91
C THR A 13 7.37 14.34 -7.39
N THR A 14 8.17 15.26 -6.84
CA THR A 14 8.24 15.51 -5.40
C THR A 14 6.89 15.98 -4.86
N ALA A 15 6.19 16.88 -5.56
CA ALA A 15 4.86 17.38 -5.15
C ALA A 15 3.76 16.30 -5.16
N LEU A 16 3.82 15.33 -6.08
CA LEU A 16 2.88 14.21 -6.12
C LEU A 16 3.03 13.31 -4.89
N PHE A 17 4.28 13.04 -4.48
CA PHE A 17 4.56 12.28 -3.26
C PHE A 17 4.33 13.10 -1.98
N GLU A 18 4.53 14.42 -2.00
CA GLU A 18 4.23 15.34 -0.89
C GLU A 18 2.71 15.38 -0.57
N SER A 19 1.87 15.29 -1.61
CA SER A 19 0.40 15.21 -1.45
C SER A 19 -0.05 13.91 -0.79
N TRP A 20 0.73 12.83 -0.97
CA TRP A 20 0.56 11.56 -0.28
C TRP A 20 1.17 11.69 1.12
N SER A 21 0.50 12.44 1.98
CA SER A 21 0.86 12.62 3.39
C SER A 21 0.58 11.33 4.18
N PHE A 22 1.28 10.25 3.85
CA PHE A 22 1.32 9.07 4.71
C PHE A 22 2.19 9.37 5.91
N SER A 23 1.57 9.30 7.09
CA SER A 23 2.31 9.25 8.34
C SER A 23 3.13 7.96 8.40
N THR A 24 4.11 7.90 9.30
CA THR A 24 4.89 6.69 9.55
C THR A 24 3.97 5.49 9.85
N VAL A 25 2.86 5.72 10.57
CA VAL A 25 1.84 4.69 10.87
C VAL A 25 1.18 4.15 9.61
N ASN A 26 0.79 5.02 8.67
CA ASN A 26 0.22 4.61 7.39
C ASN A 26 1.17 3.71 6.60
N TYR A 27 2.46 4.01 6.62
CA TYR A 27 3.45 3.22 5.91
C TYR A 27 3.58 1.80 6.50
N TYR A 28 3.53 1.68 7.83
CA TYR A 28 3.46 0.37 8.48
C TYR A 28 2.19 -0.40 8.13
N LEU A 29 1.01 0.25 8.17
CA LEU A 29 -0.26 -0.38 7.79
C LEU A 29 -0.24 -0.84 6.33
N PHE A 30 0.31 -0.02 5.44
CA PHE A 30 0.46 -0.35 4.03
C PHE A 30 1.39 -1.55 3.83
N GLY A 31 2.55 -1.55 4.50
CA GLY A 31 3.51 -2.65 4.45
C GLY A 31 2.93 -3.97 4.94
N ILE A 32 2.16 -3.94 6.04
CA ILE A 32 1.46 -5.13 6.57
C ILE A 32 0.40 -5.60 5.57
N GLY A 33 -0.41 -4.69 5.02
CA GLY A 33 -1.40 -5.03 4.00
C GLY A 33 -0.78 -5.69 2.77
N LEU A 34 0.34 -5.14 2.28
CA LEU A 34 1.08 -5.70 1.16
C LEU A 34 1.65 -7.09 1.47
N ALA A 35 2.23 -7.28 2.66
CA ALA A 35 2.74 -8.57 3.11
C ALA A 35 1.62 -9.63 3.18
N LEU A 36 0.44 -9.27 3.70
CA LEU A 36 -0.73 -10.15 3.71
C LEU A 36 -1.17 -10.54 2.30
N ILE A 37 -1.16 -9.60 1.36
CA ILE A 37 -1.52 -9.90 -0.03
C ILE A 37 -0.55 -10.92 -0.64
N ILE A 38 0.75 -10.69 -0.47
CA ILE A 38 1.79 -11.61 -0.95
C ILE A 38 1.61 -12.99 -0.32
N LEU A 39 1.40 -13.06 1.00
CA LEU A 39 1.14 -14.31 1.71
C LEU A 39 -0.11 -15.00 1.20
N GLY A 40 -1.21 -14.29 0.96
CA GLY A 40 -2.44 -14.84 0.39
C GLY A 40 -2.21 -15.51 -0.96
N TYR A 41 -1.41 -14.89 -1.82
CA TYR A 41 -1.03 -15.48 -3.11
C TYR A 41 -0.06 -16.67 -2.97
N ILE A 42 0.88 -16.65 -2.03
CA ILE A 42 1.75 -17.80 -1.75
C ILE A 42 0.93 -18.99 -1.22
N VAL A 43 -0.03 -18.73 -0.34
CA VAL A 43 -0.96 -19.74 0.20
C VAL A 43 -1.81 -20.32 -0.93
N MET A 44 -2.28 -19.49 -1.87
CA MET A 44 -2.99 -19.95 -3.07
C MET A 44 -2.11 -20.77 -4.02
N ALA A 45 -0.85 -20.36 -4.19
CA ALA A 45 0.10 -21.02 -5.09
C ALA A 45 0.63 -22.35 -4.55
N SER A 46 0.66 -22.53 -3.23
CA SER A 46 1.13 -23.76 -2.58
C SER A 46 0.05 -24.84 -2.44
N GLY A 47 -1.23 -24.45 -2.49
CA GLY A 47 -2.35 -25.40 -2.47
C GLY A 47 -2.75 -25.86 -3.86
N GLU A 48 -3.33 -27.05 -3.97
CA GLU A 48 -4.07 -27.42 -5.18
C GLU A 48 -5.23 -26.43 -5.41
N VAL A 49 -5.57 -26.17 -6.67
CA VAL A 49 -6.58 -25.18 -7.06
C VAL A 49 -7.92 -25.39 -6.32
N ASN A 50 -8.28 -26.65 -6.07
CA ASN A 50 -9.53 -27.04 -5.40
C ASN A 50 -9.36 -27.37 -3.91
N SER A 51 -8.20 -27.07 -3.32
CA SER A 51 -7.97 -27.26 -1.89
C SER A 51 -8.68 -26.18 -1.08
N PHE A 52 -9.11 -26.53 0.14
CA PHE A 52 -9.67 -25.59 1.11
C PHE A 52 -8.75 -24.38 1.36
N GLN A 53 -7.43 -24.59 1.28
CA GLN A 53 -6.45 -23.52 1.44
C GLN A 53 -6.58 -22.46 0.34
N SER A 54 -6.70 -22.87 -0.92
CA SER A 54 -6.78 -21.94 -2.06
C SER A 54 -8.17 -21.34 -2.23
N LEU A 55 -9.22 -22.09 -1.88
CA LEU A 55 -10.62 -21.65 -2.03
C LEU A 55 -11.16 -20.86 -0.85
N THR A 56 -10.57 -20.99 0.33
CA THR A 56 -11.10 -20.35 1.56
C THR A 56 -10.03 -19.54 2.27
N VAL A 57 -8.90 -20.14 2.61
CA VAL A 57 -7.86 -19.46 3.43
C VAL A 57 -7.24 -18.29 2.67
N ALA A 58 -6.81 -18.50 1.42
CA ALA A 58 -6.21 -17.45 0.61
C ALA A 58 -7.17 -16.27 0.35
N PRO A 59 -8.43 -16.48 -0.10
CA PRO A 59 -9.38 -15.38 -0.26
C PRO A 59 -9.64 -14.58 1.03
N ILE A 60 -9.68 -15.22 2.20
CA ILE A 60 -9.85 -14.52 3.48
C ILE A 60 -8.63 -13.64 3.80
N ILE A 61 -7.41 -14.17 3.62
CA ILE A 61 -6.17 -13.39 3.83
C ILE A 61 -6.13 -12.19 2.87
N LEU A 62 -6.44 -12.43 1.59
CA LEU A 62 -6.50 -11.39 0.57
C LEU A 62 -7.58 -10.34 0.89
N PHE A 63 -8.74 -10.76 1.38
CA PHE A 63 -9.81 -9.85 1.80
C PHE A 63 -9.33 -8.92 2.91
N VAL A 64 -8.71 -9.46 3.95
CA VAL A 64 -8.18 -8.66 5.06
C VAL A 64 -7.10 -7.69 4.56
N GLY A 65 -6.17 -8.16 3.72
CA GLY A 65 -5.14 -7.31 3.12
C GLY A 65 -5.72 -6.17 2.28
N TYR A 66 -6.56 -6.51 1.28
CA TYR A 66 -7.06 -5.55 0.29
C TYR A 66 -8.19 -4.64 0.78
N ILE A 67 -9.09 -5.14 1.63
CA ILE A 67 -10.30 -4.40 2.02
C ILE A 67 -10.12 -3.70 3.36
N ILE A 68 -9.28 -4.23 4.24
CA ILE A 68 -9.08 -3.66 5.59
C ILE A 68 -7.76 -2.88 5.63
N PHE A 69 -6.63 -3.54 5.41
CA PHE A 69 -5.33 -2.93 5.65
C PHE A 69 -4.95 -1.87 4.61
N ILE A 70 -5.12 -2.14 3.31
CA ILE A 70 -4.81 -1.14 2.29
C ILE A 70 -5.67 0.12 2.45
N PRO A 71 -7.02 0.04 2.57
CA PRO A 71 -7.84 1.23 2.74
C PRO A 71 -7.58 1.92 4.08
N ALA A 72 -7.35 1.18 5.18
CA ALA A 72 -6.95 1.77 6.45
C ALA A 72 -5.63 2.54 6.32
N ALA A 73 -4.64 1.98 5.62
CA ALA A 73 -3.37 2.64 5.35
C ALA A 73 -3.52 3.89 4.47
N LEU A 74 -4.55 3.97 3.63
CA LEU A 74 -4.83 5.14 2.80
C LEU A 74 -5.64 6.22 3.55
N ILE A 75 -6.63 5.81 4.34
CA ILE A 75 -7.61 6.70 4.99
C ILE A 75 -7.10 7.22 6.34
N TYR A 76 -6.31 6.43 7.06
CA TYR A 76 -5.76 6.83 8.35
C TYR A 76 -4.99 8.14 8.17
N ARG A 77 -5.28 9.17 8.94
CA ARG A 77 -4.53 10.42 8.93
C ARG A 77 -4.20 10.70 10.36
N ASP A 78 -2.92 10.59 10.71
CA ASP A 78 -2.49 11.04 12.02
C ASP A 78 -2.84 12.52 12.13
N LYS A 79 -3.72 12.83 13.08
CA LYS A 79 -3.83 14.22 13.55
C LYS A 79 -2.48 14.55 14.12
N LYS A 80 -1.70 15.39 13.42
CA LYS A 80 -0.51 16.02 14.00
C LYS A 80 -0.91 16.49 15.40
N PRO A 81 -0.26 16.04 16.48
CA PRO A 81 -0.46 16.68 17.76
C PRO A 81 -0.05 18.14 17.56
N GLY A 82 -1.04 19.03 17.58
CA GLY A 82 -0.84 20.45 17.37
C GLY A 82 0.25 20.93 18.32
N LYS A 83 1.32 21.46 17.75
CA LYS A 83 2.18 22.44 18.38
C LYS A 83 2.07 23.71 17.56
#